data_AF-A0A9E0AE28-F1
#
_entry.id   AF-A0A9E0AE28-F1
#
_cell.length_a   1.000
_cell.length_b   1.000
_cell.length_c   1.000
_cell.angle_alpha   90.00
_cell.angle_beta   90.00
_cell.angle_gamma   90.00
#
_symmetry.space_group_name_H-M   'P 1'
#
loop_
_entity.id
_entity.type
_entity.pdbx_description
1 polymer ?
#
loop_
_entity_poly.entity_id
_entity_poly.type
_entity_poly.pdbx_seq_one_letter_code
_entity_poly.pdbx_strand_id
1 'polypeptide(L)'
;MIKRIINRIRFISFTKNEPYFVLRNLLGFSPKENSYYQLALLHRSTGKRNINGVIIDNERLEFLGDAILSAIISDYLYQKFPLKKEGFLTNLRSKIVQREYLDYLAVQMGLDKLMFSQNKHIVSKNAVHVYGNALEALIGAIYLDQGYKKCQQFLEKQVIEKHMNVNEIVKKEYNFKSKLIEWAQKRKYSIIFVVTNSEVNKEQNITTFYTSVLIENIEVGTGCGLNKKESQQKAARDALHKIKKKETGILINTKYKERIELENHSESKKL
;
A
#
# COMPACT_ATOMS: atom_id res chain seq x y z
N MET A 1 -3.96 -33.21 -4.64
CA MET A 1 -5.18 -32.91 -3.85
C MET A 1 -6.09 -31.88 -4.53
N ILE A 2 -5.57 -30.79 -5.11
CA ILE A 2 -6.36 -29.75 -5.81
C ILE A 2 -6.93 -30.21 -7.17
N LYS A 3 -6.16 -30.99 -7.98
CA LYS A 3 -6.68 -31.66 -9.20
C LYS A 3 -7.96 -32.48 -8.95
N ARG A 4 -8.12 -33.07 -7.75
CA ARG A 4 -9.33 -33.84 -7.37
C ARG A 4 -10.55 -32.95 -7.08
N ILE A 5 -10.34 -31.73 -6.59
CA ILE A 5 -11.41 -30.77 -6.31
C ILE A 5 -11.90 -30.15 -7.63
N ILE A 6 -10.95 -29.82 -8.52
CA ILE A 6 -11.21 -29.21 -9.82
C ILE A 6 -11.86 -30.20 -10.80
N ASN A 7 -11.39 -31.46 -10.88
CA ASN A 7 -11.95 -32.48 -11.77
C ASN A 7 -13.40 -32.87 -11.44
N ARG A 8 -13.94 -32.48 -10.28
CA ARG A 8 -15.34 -32.72 -9.88
C ARG A 8 -16.26 -31.54 -10.15
N ILE A 9 -15.74 -30.42 -10.62
CA ILE A 9 -16.55 -29.29 -11.07
C ILE A 9 -16.76 -29.48 -12.56
N ARG A 10 -17.95 -29.97 -12.94
CA ARG A 10 -18.37 -29.93 -14.34
C ARG A 10 -18.69 -28.45 -14.67
N PHE A 11 -17.64 -27.67 -14.90
CA PHE A 11 -17.79 -26.28 -15.34
C PHE A 11 -18.50 -26.30 -16.68
N ILE A 12 -19.58 -25.54 -16.74
CA ILE A 12 -20.34 -25.23 -17.95
C ILE A 12 -19.31 -24.85 -19.03
N SER A 13 -19.34 -25.58 -20.14
CA SER A 13 -18.56 -25.30 -21.34
C SER A 13 -18.58 -23.80 -21.60
N PHE A 14 -17.39 -23.18 -21.62
CA PHE A 14 -17.23 -21.82 -22.13
C PHE A 14 -17.81 -21.80 -23.55
N THR A 15 -18.98 -21.21 -23.70
CA THR A 15 -19.49 -20.86 -25.01
C THR A 15 -18.62 -19.70 -25.53
N LYS A 16 -17.76 -20.04 -26.49
CA LYS A 16 -17.08 -19.21 -27.50
C LYS A 16 -16.12 -18.09 -27.01
N ASN A 17 -14.82 -18.40 -27.12
CA ASN A 17 -13.65 -17.58 -27.52
C ASN A 17 -13.36 -16.20 -26.88
N GLU A 18 -14.32 -15.33 -26.58
CA GLU A 18 -14.06 -13.95 -26.18
C GLU A 18 -13.39 -13.79 -24.79
N PRO A 19 -13.92 -14.37 -23.70
CA PRO A 19 -13.31 -14.20 -22.37
C PRO A 19 -11.92 -14.83 -22.25
N TYR A 20 -11.61 -15.85 -23.06
CA TYR A 20 -10.27 -16.44 -23.12
C TYR A 20 -9.25 -15.50 -23.76
N PHE A 21 -9.65 -14.79 -24.82
CA PHE A 21 -8.80 -13.80 -25.47
C PHE A 21 -8.50 -12.62 -24.54
N VAL A 22 -9.51 -12.12 -23.83
CA VAL A 22 -9.33 -11.02 -22.86
C VAL A 22 -8.43 -11.47 -21.70
N LEU A 23 -8.62 -12.68 -21.17
CA LEU A 23 -7.76 -13.24 -20.12
C LEU A 23 -6.32 -13.38 -20.60
N ARG A 24 -6.09 -13.90 -21.80
CA ARG A 24 -4.75 -14.03 -22.40
C ARG A 24 -4.06 -12.67 -22.55
N ASN A 25 -4.80 -11.64 -22.96
CA ASN A 25 -4.25 -10.28 -23.10
C ASN A 25 -3.89 -9.68 -21.75
N LEU A 26 -4.71 -9.89 -20.72
CA LEU A 26 -4.41 -9.45 -19.35
C LEU A 26 -3.18 -10.16 -18.80
N LEU A 27 -3.09 -11.48 -19.00
CA LEU A 27 -1.98 -12.30 -18.50
C LEU A 27 -0.67 -12.08 -19.27
N GLY A 28 -0.75 -11.75 -20.56
CA GLY A 28 0.41 -11.72 -21.46
C GLY A 28 0.96 -13.11 -21.81
N PHE A 29 0.23 -14.18 -21.47
CA PHE A 29 0.53 -15.56 -21.85
C PHE A 29 -0.75 -16.40 -21.87
N SER A 30 -0.67 -17.60 -22.46
CA SER A 30 -1.79 -18.53 -22.54
C SER A 30 -1.84 -19.45 -21.29
N PRO A 31 -2.98 -19.53 -20.57
CA PRO A 31 -3.22 -20.53 -19.52
C PRO A 31 -3.01 -21.97 -20.01
N LYS A 32 -2.55 -22.88 -19.13
CA LYS A 32 -2.58 -24.33 -19.38
C LYS A 32 -3.89 -24.94 -18.84
N GLU A 33 -4.28 -24.57 -17.62
CA GLU A 33 -5.49 -25.03 -16.96
C GLU A 33 -6.43 -23.86 -16.63
N ASN A 34 -7.48 -23.73 -17.43
CA ASN A 34 -8.43 -22.61 -17.33
C ASN A 34 -9.23 -22.60 -16.03
N SER A 35 -9.41 -23.75 -15.38
CA SER A 35 -10.24 -23.85 -14.17
C SER A 35 -9.70 -23.00 -13.02
N TYR A 36 -8.37 -22.84 -12.91
CA TYR A 36 -7.77 -22.01 -11.86
C TYR A 36 -8.15 -20.54 -12.03
N TYR A 37 -8.12 -20.05 -13.26
CA TYR A 37 -8.44 -18.66 -13.60
C TYR A 37 -9.93 -18.37 -13.47
N GLN A 38 -10.78 -19.34 -13.80
CA GLN A 38 -12.21 -19.24 -13.54
C GLN A 38 -12.48 -19.13 -12.04
N LEU A 39 -11.85 -19.99 -11.24
CA LEU A 39 -11.98 -19.96 -9.79
C LEU A 39 -11.50 -18.64 -9.20
N ALA A 40 -10.40 -18.07 -9.69
CA ALA A 40 -9.88 -16.78 -9.23
C ALA A 40 -10.89 -15.62 -9.37
N LEU A 41 -11.77 -15.69 -10.39
CA LEU A 41 -12.78 -14.68 -10.69
C LEU A 41 -14.13 -14.93 -9.99
N LEU A 42 -14.22 -15.96 -9.14
CA LEU A 42 -15.41 -16.29 -8.35
C LEU A 42 -15.32 -15.70 -6.95
N HIS A 43 -15.92 -14.53 -6.76
CA HIS A 43 -16.07 -13.95 -5.44
C HIS A 43 -17.14 -14.71 -4.62
N ARG A 44 -16.97 -14.79 -3.30
CA ARG A 44 -17.90 -15.45 -2.36
C ARG A 44 -19.35 -14.99 -2.47
N SER A 45 -19.59 -13.74 -2.88
CA SER A 45 -20.96 -13.20 -3.08
C SER A 45 -21.73 -13.90 -4.19
N THR A 46 -21.04 -14.59 -5.11
CA THR A 46 -21.68 -15.34 -6.20
C THR A 46 -22.50 -16.53 -5.72
N GLY A 47 -22.27 -17.01 -4.48
CA GLY A 47 -23.03 -18.09 -3.87
C GLY A 47 -22.97 -19.43 -4.63
N LYS A 48 -22.01 -19.60 -5.56
CA LYS A 48 -21.88 -20.83 -6.34
C LYS A 48 -21.52 -22.00 -5.44
N ARG A 49 -22.15 -23.14 -5.67
CA ARG A 49 -21.95 -24.38 -4.92
C ARG A 49 -21.48 -25.51 -5.82
N ASN A 50 -20.66 -26.40 -5.29
CA ASN A 50 -20.29 -27.64 -5.96
C ASN A 50 -21.41 -28.69 -5.86
N ILE A 51 -21.18 -29.85 -6.48
CA ILE A 51 -22.09 -31.02 -6.43
C ILE A 51 -22.42 -31.50 -5.01
N ASN A 52 -21.58 -31.17 -4.03
CA ASN A 52 -21.76 -31.55 -2.62
C ASN A 52 -22.38 -30.41 -1.79
N GLY A 53 -22.85 -29.34 -2.44
CA GLY A 53 -23.45 -28.18 -1.77
C GLY A 53 -22.46 -27.23 -1.08
N VAL A 54 -21.15 -27.45 -1.22
CA VAL A 54 -20.12 -26.59 -0.61
C VAL A 54 -19.90 -25.35 -1.47
N ILE A 55 -19.82 -24.18 -0.83
CA ILE A 55 -19.53 -22.91 -1.49
C ILE A 55 -18.16 -22.97 -2.18
N ILE A 56 -18.11 -22.52 -3.43
CA ILE A 56 -16.89 -22.40 -4.21
C ILE A 56 -16.58 -20.91 -4.37
N ASP A 57 -15.46 -20.48 -3.81
CA ASP A 57 -14.96 -19.12 -3.89
C ASP A 57 -13.44 -19.09 -4.11
N ASN A 58 -12.93 -17.88 -4.26
CA ASN A 58 -11.53 -17.61 -4.53
C ASN A 58 -10.67 -17.41 -3.25
N GLU A 59 -11.21 -17.54 -2.03
CA GLU A 59 -10.51 -17.18 -0.79
C GLU A 59 -9.22 -18.01 -0.59
N ARG A 60 -9.23 -19.28 -0.99
CA ARG A 60 -8.02 -20.13 -0.92
C ARG A 60 -6.96 -19.73 -1.93
N LEU A 61 -7.36 -19.24 -3.10
CA LEU A 61 -6.43 -18.73 -4.10
C LEU A 61 -5.89 -17.36 -3.68
N GLU A 62 -6.73 -16.51 -3.10
CA GLU A 62 -6.35 -15.22 -2.50
C GLU A 62 -5.24 -15.43 -1.46
N PHE A 63 -5.47 -16.31 -0.48
CA PHE A 63 -4.49 -16.62 0.56
C PHE A 63 -3.12 -17.04 -0.01
N LEU A 64 -3.11 -17.92 -1.01
CA LEU A 64 -1.87 -18.35 -1.67
C LEU A 64 -1.25 -17.21 -2.48
N GLY A 65 -2.10 -16.46 -3.18
CA GLY A 65 -1.72 -15.35 -4.04
C GLY A 65 -1.04 -14.22 -3.28
N ASP A 66 -1.57 -13.82 -2.13
CA ASP A 66 -0.98 -12.79 -1.26
C ASP A 66 0.46 -13.14 -0.84
N ALA A 67 0.68 -14.40 -0.40
CA ALA A 67 2.01 -14.86 -0.03
C ALA A 67 3.00 -14.80 -1.21
N ILE A 68 2.58 -15.22 -2.40
CA ILE A 68 3.40 -15.19 -3.61
C ILE A 68 3.65 -13.76 -4.08
N LEU A 69 2.62 -12.90 -4.07
CA LEU A 69 2.71 -11.48 -4.39
C LEU A 69 3.72 -10.79 -3.47
N SER A 70 3.57 -10.97 -2.16
CA SER A 70 4.45 -10.40 -1.15
C SER A 70 5.91 -10.81 -1.34
N ALA A 71 6.17 -12.08 -1.68
CA ALA A 71 7.51 -12.57 -1.95
C ALA A 71 8.13 -11.92 -3.21
N ILE A 72 7.37 -11.85 -4.31
CA ILE A 72 7.85 -11.28 -5.58
C ILE A 72 8.07 -9.77 -5.46
N ILE A 73 7.16 -9.04 -4.81
CA ILE A 73 7.34 -7.60 -4.55
C ILE A 73 8.56 -7.36 -3.67
N SER A 74 8.78 -8.20 -2.64
CA SER A 74 10.00 -8.15 -1.82
C SER A 74 11.27 -8.30 -2.65
N ASP A 75 11.33 -9.31 -3.51
CA ASP A 75 12.49 -9.56 -4.39
C ASP A 75 12.71 -8.36 -5.33
N TYR A 76 11.65 -7.90 -5.99
CA TYR A 76 11.71 -6.73 -6.87
C TYR A 76 12.24 -5.47 -6.16
N LEU A 77 11.73 -5.16 -4.96
CA LEU A 77 12.16 -3.99 -4.20
C LEU A 77 13.61 -4.10 -3.70
N TYR A 78 14.03 -5.30 -3.30
CA TYR A 78 15.40 -5.58 -2.88
C TYR A 78 16.39 -5.29 -4.02
N GLN A 79 16.09 -5.77 -5.22
CA GLN A 79 16.93 -5.54 -6.41
C GLN A 79 16.90 -4.07 -6.86
N LYS A 80 15.73 -3.43 -6.80
CA LYS A 80 15.57 -2.03 -7.25
C LYS A 80 16.23 -1.01 -6.33
N PHE A 81 16.33 -1.29 -5.03
CA PHE A 81 16.81 -0.35 -4.02
C PHE A 81 17.94 -0.94 -3.16
N PRO A 82 19.10 -1.30 -3.74
CA PRO A 82 20.15 -2.06 -3.06
C PRO A 82 20.79 -1.33 -1.86
N LEU A 83 20.68 0.00 -1.81
CA LEU A 83 21.26 0.84 -0.74
C LEU A 83 20.24 1.22 0.35
N LYS A 84 18.99 0.78 0.25
CA LYS A 84 17.94 1.13 1.22
C LYS A 84 17.87 0.08 2.33
N LYS A 85 17.53 0.54 3.53
CA LYS A 85 17.42 -0.31 4.73
C LYS A 85 16.11 -1.09 4.73
N GLU A 86 16.10 -2.21 5.46
CA GLU A 86 14.94 -3.10 5.62
C GLU A 86 13.65 -2.34 5.94
N GLY A 87 13.62 -1.46 6.96
CA GLY A 87 12.42 -0.69 7.28
C GLY A 87 11.85 0.19 6.13
N PHE A 88 12.68 0.67 5.20
CA PHE A 88 12.20 1.34 3.99
C PHE A 88 11.56 0.34 3.01
N LEU A 89 12.19 -0.81 2.80
CA LEU A 89 11.68 -1.85 1.91
C LEU A 89 10.37 -2.45 2.44
N THR A 90 10.29 -2.70 3.75
CA THR A 90 9.10 -3.23 4.43
C THR A 90 7.92 -2.26 4.30
N ASN A 91 8.13 -0.96 4.52
CA ASN A 91 7.08 0.05 4.40
C ASN A 91 6.59 0.20 2.95
N LEU A 92 7.53 0.29 1.99
CA LEU A 92 7.18 0.38 0.58
C LEU A 92 6.43 -0.87 0.10
N ARG A 93 6.85 -2.07 0.51
CA ARG A 93 6.12 -3.31 0.24
C ARG A 93 4.71 -3.23 0.78
N SER A 94 4.53 -2.87 2.06
CA SER A 94 3.21 -2.79 2.70
C SER A 94 2.25 -1.85 1.96
N LYS A 95 2.75 -0.79 1.31
CA LYS A 95 1.92 0.09 0.48
C LYS A 95 1.55 -0.50 -0.86
N ILE A 96 2.47 -1.22 -1.48
CA ILE A 96 2.23 -1.87 -2.77
C ILE A 96 1.22 -3.00 -2.60
N VAL A 97 1.31 -3.78 -1.52
CA VAL A 97 0.38 -4.88 -1.23
C VAL A 97 -0.82 -4.44 -0.39
N GLN A 98 -1.01 -3.12 -0.22
CA GLN A 98 -2.16 -2.59 0.50
C GLN A 98 -3.43 -2.82 -0.32
N ARG A 99 -4.50 -3.29 0.34
CA ARG A 99 -5.80 -3.62 -0.30
C ARG A 99 -6.33 -2.52 -1.22
N GLU A 100 -6.34 -1.27 -0.77
CA GLU A 100 -6.81 -0.13 -1.57
C GLU A 100 -5.99 0.07 -2.85
N TYR A 101 -4.68 -0.20 -2.79
CA TYR A 101 -3.80 -0.08 -3.94
C TYR A 101 -3.95 -1.27 -4.90
N LEU A 102 -4.10 -2.48 -4.37
CA LEU A 102 -4.35 -3.67 -5.17
C LEU A 102 -5.70 -3.59 -5.90
N ASP A 103 -6.74 -3.05 -5.26
CA ASP A 103 -8.01 -2.72 -5.90
C ASP A 103 -7.82 -1.75 -7.08
N TYR A 104 -7.08 -0.67 -6.84
CA TYR A 104 -6.78 0.31 -7.87
C TYR A 104 -6.05 -0.35 -9.05
N LEU A 105 -5.02 -1.16 -8.79
CA LEU A 105 -4.27 -1.86 -9.83
C LEU A 105 -5.16 -2.84 -10.61
N ALA A 106 -6.00 -3.60 -9.93
CA ALA A 106 -6.92 -4.54 -10.55
C ALA A 106 -7.87 -3.85 -11.55
N VAL A 107 -8.40 -2.69 -11.20
CA VAL A 107 -9.23 -1.87 -12.10
C VAL A 107 -8.40 -1.31 -13.27
N GLN A 108 -7.18 -0.83 -13.04
CA GLN A 108 -6.31 -0.35 -14.12
C GLN A 108 -5.95 -1.44 -15.14
N MET A 109 -5.84 -2.69 -14.68
CA MET A 109 -5.61 -3.86 -15.53
C MET A 109 -6.86 -4.32 -16.29
N GLY A 110 -8.04 -3.76 -15.98
CA GLY A 110 -9.32 -4.16 -16.56
C GLY A 110 -9.90 -5.45 -15.97
N LEU A 111 -9.45 -5.86 -14.78
CA LEU A 111 -9.93 -7.06 -14.10
C LEU A 111 -11.41 -6.93 -13.68
N ASP A 112 -11.84 -5.72 -13.35
CA ASP A 112 -13.23 -5.36 -13.09
C ASP A 112 -14.14 -5.77 -14.26
N LYS A 113 -13.76 -5.40 -15.49
CA LYS A 113 -14.53 -5.71 -16.71
C LYS A 113 -14.66 -7.22 -16.95
N LEU A 114 -13.57 -7.96 -16.70
CA LEU A 114 -13.56 -9.42 -16.79
C LEU A 114 -14.50 -10.06 -15.77
N MET A 115 -14.47 -9.59 -14.52
CA MET A 115 -15.36 -10.10 -13.47
C MET A 115 -16.83 -9.77 -13.75
N PHE A 116 -17.13 -8.57 -14.26
CA PHE A 116 -18.49 -8.17 -14.64
C PHE A 116 -19.04 -9.03 -15.79
N SER A 117 -18.22 -9.28 -16.82
CA SER A 117 -18.60 -10.13 -17.96
C SER A 117 -18.95 -11.56 -17.53
N GLN A 118 -18.22 -12.11 -16.55
CA GLN A 118 -18.40 -13.49 -16.09
C GLN A 118 -19.51 -13.68 -15.06
N ASN A 119 -19.82 -12.65 -14.26
CA ASN A 119 -20.72 -12.77 -13.11
C ASN A 119 -22.00 -11.92 -13.21
N LYS A 120 -22.40 -11.51 -14.44
CA LYS A 120 -23.67 -10.83 -14.82
C LYS A 120 -24.59 -10.45 -13.62
N HIS A 121 -24.19 -9.44 -12.83
CA HIS A 121 -24.92 -8.83 -11.69
C HIS A 121 -24.66 -9.29 -10.24
N ILE A 122 -23.55 -9.96 -9.88
CA ILE A 122 -23.36 -10.47 -8.49
C ILE A 122 -22.17 -9.86 -7.71
N VAL A 123 -21.72 -8.65 -8.07
CA VAL A 123 -20.89 -7.86 -7.15
C VAL A 123 -21.80 -6.84 -6.49
N SER A 124 -22.16 -7.09 -5.23
CA SER A 124 -22.92 -6.16 -4.40
C SER A 124 -22.27 -4.78 -4.45
N LYS A 125 -23.06 -3.70 -4.57
CA LYS A 125 -22.57 -2.31 -4.50
C LYS A 125 -21.76 -2.01 -3.22
N ASN A 126 -21.87 -2.87 -2.20
CA ASN A 126 -21.19 -2.74 -0.90
C ASN A 126 -19.93 -3.60 -0.79
N ALA A 127 -19.53 -4.31 -1.84
CA ALA A 127 -18.38 -5.22 -1.78
C ALA A 127 -17.09 -4.41 -1.98
N VAL A 128 -16.48 -4.04 -0.85
CA VAL A 128 -15.19 -3.36 -0.77
C VAL A 128 -14.08 -4.38 -1.05
N HIS A 129 -13.05 -4.02 -1.82
CA HIS A 129 -11.86 -4.85 -2.04
C HIS A 129 -12.00 -6.10 -2.92
N VAL A 130 -13.12 -6.24 -3.64
CA VAL A 130 -13.37 -7.41 -4.49
C VAL A 130 -12.32 -7.58 -5.59
N TYR A 131 -11.84 -6.48 -6.16
CA TYR A 131 -10.94 -6.54 -7.31
C TYR A 131 -9.50 -6.85 -6.88
N GLY A 132 -9.06 -6.29 -5.76
CA GLY A 132 -7.77 -6.60 -5.12
C GLY A 132 -7.69 -8.08 -4.76
N ASN A 133 -8.72 -8.61 -4.08
CA ASN A 133 -8.80 -10.03 -3.74
C ASN A 133 -8.80 -10.92 -5.01
N ALA A 134 -9.48 -10.49 -6.08
CA ALA A 134 -9.45 -11.21 -7.35
C ALA A 134 -8.07 -11.16 -8.02
N LEU A 135 -7.32 -10.07 -7.89
CA LEU A 135 -5.94 -9.97 -8.39
C LEU A 135 -5.01 -10.91 -7.61
N GLU A 136 -5.13 -10.97 -6.28
CA GLU A 136 -4.39 -11.94 -5.46
C GLU A 136 -4.75 -13.37 -5.86
N ALA A 137 -6.05 -13.68 -5.97
CA ALA A 137 -6.50 -15.00 -6.42
C ALA A 137 -6.01 -15.34 -7.83
N LEU A 138 -5.91 -14.37 -8.73
CA LEU A 138 -5.35 -14.54 -10.06
C LEU A 138 -3.87 -14.92 -9.99
N ILE A 139 -3.09 -14.27 -9.11
CA ILE A 139 -1.68 -14.62 -8.87
C ILE A 139 -1.57 -16.05 -8.33
N GLY A 140 -2.44 -16.43 -7.39
CA GLY A 140 -2.54 -17.80 -6.88
C GLY A 140 -2.85 -18.82 -7.99
N ALA A 141 -3.76 -18.48 -8.92
CA ALA A 141 -4.08 -19.30 -10.08
C ALA A 141 -2.88 -19.48 -11.02
N ILE A 142 -2.17 -18.39 -11.33
CA ILE A 142 -0.95 -18.45 -12.16
C ILE A 142 0.11 -19.32 -11.51
N TYR A 143 0.26 -19.23 -10.19
CA TYR A 143 1.26 -20.02 -9.46
C TYR A 143 0.97 -21.52 -9.57
N LEU A 144 -0.29 -21.92 -9.42
CA LEU A 144 -0.70 -23.33 -9.55
C LEU A 144 -0.61 -23.84 -10.99
N ASP A 145 -0.83 -22.98 -11.98
CA ASP A 145 -0.83 -23.36 -13.40
C ASP A 145 0.58 -23.40 -14.01
N GLN A 146 1.40 -22.40 -13.69
CA GLN A 146 2.66 -22.10 -14.40
C GLN A 146 3.89 -22.01 -13.48
N GLY A 147 3.70 -21.98 -12.16
CA GLY A 147 4.76 -21.89 -11.17
C GLY A 147 5.31 -20.47 -10.95
N TYR A 148 6.18 -20.35 -9.95
CA TYR A 148 6.70 -19.08 -9.42
C TYR A 148 7.30 -18.15 -10.48
N LYS A 149 8.16 -18.68 -11.36
CA LYS A 149 8.86 -17.87 -12.37
C LYS A 149 7.89 -17.17 -13.33
N LYS A 150 6.74 -17.78 -13.62
CA LYS A 150 5.71 -17.16 -14.46
C LYS A 150 4.89 -16.11 -13.71
N CYS A 151 4.62 -16.32 -12.42
CA CYS A 151 4.06 -15.26 -11.56
C CYS A 151 4.97 -14.03 -11.52
N GLN A 152 6.28 -14.23 -11.36
CA GLN A 152 7.26 -13.15 -11.34
C GLN A 152 7.23 -12.36 -12.65
N GLN A 153 7.31 -13.04 -13.79
CA GLN A 153 7.22 -12.40 -15.11
C GLN A 153 5.91 -11.64 -15.31
N PHE A 154 4.78 -12.20 -14.84
CA PHE A 154 3.48 -11.53 -14.89
C PHE A 154 3.48 -10.25 -14.06
N LEU A 155 3.90 -10.33 -12.80
CA LEU A 155 3.93 -9.18 -11.90
C LEU A 155 4.86 -8.08 -12.41
N GLU A 156 6.06 -8.41 -12.85
CA GLU A 156 7.01 -7.43 -13.38
C GLU A 156 6.48 -6.75 -14.64
N LYS A 157 6.07 -7.53 -15.65
CA LYS A 157 5.74 -7.00 -16.97
C LYS A 157 4.31 -6.50 -17.14
N GLN A 158 3.35 -7.16 -16.50
CA GLN A 158 1.93 -6.80 -16.66
C GLN A 158 1.45 -5.86 -15.57
N VAL A 159 2.00 -5.94 -14.35
CA VAL A 159 1.52 -5.13 -13.22
C VAL A 159 2.44 -3.94 -12.95
N ILE A 160 3.72 -4.21 -12.67
CA ILE A 160 4.66 -3.19 -12.22
C ILE A 160 5.00 -2.22 -13.36
N GLU A 161 5.50 -2.73 -14.48
CA GLU A 161 5.95 -1.88 -15.61
C GLU A 161 4.82 -1.05 -16.24
N LYS A 162 3.59 -1.59 -16.28
CA LYS A 162 2.45 -0.95 -16.97
C LYS A 162 1.60 -0.05 -16.08
N HIS A 163 1.45 -0.39 -14.80
CA HIS A 163 0.45 0.23 -13.94
C HIS A 163 1.04 0.82 -12.65
N MET A 164 2.32 0.61 -12.35
CA MET A 164 2.94 1.04 -11.10
C MET A 164 4.07 2.05 -11.31
N ASN A 165 3.87 3.28 -10.83
CA ASN A 165 4.96 4.24 -10.68
C ASN A 165 5.59 4.14 -9.29
N VAL A 166 6.50 3.18 -9.11
CA VAL A 166 7.17 2.91 -7.81
C VAL A 166 7.86 4.16 -7.25
N ASN A 167 8.45 5.00 -8.11
CA ASN A 167 9.14 6.22 -7.68
C ASN A 167 8.17 7.24 -7.08
N GLU A 168 6.95 7.33 -7.59
CA GLU A 168 5.91 8.18 -7.01
C GLU A 168 5.41 7.65 -5.67
N ILE A 169 5.25 6.32 -5.53
CA ILE A 169 4.88 5.70 -4.25
C ILE A 169 5.93 6.04 -3.19
N VAL A 170 7.22 5.94 -3.55
CA VAL A 170 8.35 6.33 -2.70
C VAL A 170 8.30 7.82 -2.35
N LYS A 171 7.99 8.71 -3.31
CA LYS A 171 7.88 10.16 -3.04
C LYS A 171 6.74 10.46 -2.05
N LYS A 172 5.58 9.82 -2.22
CA LYS A 172 4.44 9.91 -1.27
C LYS A 172 4.79 9.31 0.10
N GLU A 173 5.77 8.41 0.15
CA GLU A 173 6.24 7.74 1.36
C GLU A 173 7.24 8.51 2.21
N TYR A 174 7.76 9.65 1.74
CA TYR A 174 8.49 10.53 2.64
C TYR A 174 7.51 11.16 3.67
N ASN A 175 7.11 10.36 4.67
CA ASN A 175 6.43 10.76 5.88
C ASN A 175 7.49 11.41 6.77
N PHE A 176 7.84 12.64 6.40
CA PHE A 176 8.76 13.51 7.12
C PHE A 176 8.32 13.67 8.57
N LYS A 177 7.00 13.71 8.85
CA LYS A 177 6.46 13.78 10.22
C LYS A 177 6.93 12.61 11.09
N SER A 178 6.69 11.37 10.65
CA SER A 178 7.09 10.16 11.40
C SER A 178 8.61 10.10 11.56
N LYS A 179 9.38 10.37 10.50
CA LYS A 179 10.85 10.39 10.59
C LYS A 179 11.37 11.42 11.58
N LEU A 180 10.74 12.59 11.65
CA LEU A 180 11.15 13.63 12.57
C LEU A 180 10.80 13.28 14.02
N ILE A 181 9.63 12.66 14.24
CA ILE A 181 9.23 12.15 15.57
C ILE A 181 10.21 11.07 16.03
N GLU A 182 10.52 10.08 15.19
CA GLU A 182 11.51 9.04 15.51
C GLU A 182 12.89 9.63 15.82
N TRP A 183 13.31 10.64 15.06
CA TRP A 183 14.59 11.34 15.25
C TRP A 183 14.65 12.06 16.60
N ALA A 184 13.56 12.71 17.02
CA ALA A 184 13.45 13.40 18.30
C ALA A 184 13.39 12.41 19.47
N GLN A 185 12.57 11.36 19.36
CA GLN A 185 12.44 10.31 20.36
C GLN A 185 13.77 9.60 20.66
N LYS A 186 14.55 9.25 19.61
CA LYS A 186 15.89 8.66 19.79
C LYS A 186 16.86 9.53 20.58
N ARG A 187 16.65 10.84 20.60
CA ARG A 187 17.46 11.84 21.33
C ARG A 187 16.80 12.31 22.62
N LYS A 188 15.63 11.78 22.95
CA LYS A 188 14.78 12.24 24.07
C LYS A 188 14.39 13.72 23.98
N TYR A 189 14.37 14.27 22.76
CA TYR A 189 13.95 15.64 22.54
C TYR A 189 12.43 15.76 22.54
N SER A 190 11.92 16.82 23.14
CA SER A 190 10.51 17.22 23.05
C SER A 190 10.22 17.71 21.63
N ILE A 191 9.09 17.29 21.05
CA ILE A 191 8.65 17.68 19.71
C ILE A 191 7.15 17.95 19.70
N ILE A 192 6.74 19.09 19.15
CA ILE A 192 5.35 19.53 19.07
C ILE A 192 5.05 20.08 17.67
N PHE A 193 3.90 19.72 17.13
CA PHE A 193 3.36 20.28 15.89
C PHE A 193 2.22 21.23 16.23
N VAL A 194 2.39 22.53 15.96
CA VAL A 194 1.39 23.56 16.25
C VAL A 194 0.79 24.04 14.93
N VAL A 195 -0.54 23.93 14.79
CA VAL A 195 -1.25 24.56 13.67
C VAL A 195 -1.40 26.04 14.01
N THR A 196 -0.64 26.90 13.34
CA THR A 196 -0.52 28.33 13.69
C THR A 196 -1.63 29.16 13.08
N ASN A 197 -2.10 28.81 11.87
CA ASN A 197 -3.15 29.53 11.18
C ASN A 197 -3.94 28.62 10.23
N SER A 198 -5.14 29.06 9.83
CA SER A 198 -5.90 28.51 8.72
C SER A 198 -6.59 29.63 7.94
N GLU A 199 -6.35 29.68 6.63
CA GLU A 199 -6.92 30.67 5.73
C GLU A 199 -7.95 29.99 4.82
N VAL A 200 -9.13 30.59 4.68
CA VAL A 200 -10.19 30.08 3.81
C VAL A 200 -10.31 31.01 2.61
N ASN A 201 -9.99 30.50 1.42
CA ASN A 201 -10.30 31.17 0.17
C ASN A 201 -11.72 30.76 -0.26
N LYS A 202 -12.69 31.65 -0.04
CA LYS A 202 -14.12 31.39 -0.34
C LYS A 202 -14.41 31.31 -1.85
N GLU A 203 -13.63 31.98 -2.69
CA GLU A 203 -13.82 31.96 -4.15
C GLU A 203 -13.42 30.62 -4.75
N GLN A 204 -12.36 30.01 -4.22
CA GLN A 204 -11.83 28.72 -4.71
C GLN A 204 -12.31 27.53 -3.86
N ASN A 205 -13.05 27.78 -2.79
CA ASN A 205 -13.46 26.78 -1.80
C ASN A 205 -12.29 25.94 -1.26
N ILE A 206 -11.13 26.59 -1.06
CA ILE A 206 -9.89 25.97 -0.58
C ILE A 206 -9.57 26.51 0.82
N THR A 207 -9.24 25.60 1.74
CA THR A 207 -8.69 25.97 3.05
C THR A 207 -7.21 25.61 3.12
N THR A 208 -6.37 26.58 3.47
CA THR A 208 -4.93 26.40 3.65
C THR A 208 -4.61 26.41 5.13
N PHE A 209 -3.96 25.34 5.61
CA PHE A 209 -3.49 25.22 6.99
C PHE A 209 -2.00 25.49 7.08
N TYR A 210 -1.57 26.20 8.11
CA TYR A 210 -0.17 26.50 8.41
C TYR A 210 0.24 25.77 9.69
N THR A 211 1.45 25.21 9.70
CA THR A 211 1.96 24.43 10.83
C THR A 211 3.42 24.76 11.08
N SER A 212 3.76 24.99 12.34
CA SER A 212 5.12 25.10 12.85
C SER A 212 5.49 23.85 13.65
N VAL A 213 6.74 23.41 13.53
CA VAL A 213 7.34 22.35 14.35
C VAL A 213 8.24 23.00 15.39
N LEU A 214 7.95 22.72 16.65
CA LEU A 214 8.78 23.12 17.79
C LEU A 214 9.55 21.90 18.29
N ILE A 215 10.86 22.02 18.44
CA ILE A 215 11.71 21.03 19.11
C ILE A 215 12.43 21.74 20.24
N GLU A 216 12.24 21.27 21.48
CA GLU A 216 12.73 21.97 22.69
C GLU A 216 12.32 23.45 22.72
N ASN A 217 11.05 23.71 22.40
CA ASN A 217 10.43 25.03 22.27
C ASN A 217 11.07 25.97 21.24
N ILE A 218 11.97 25.48 20.39
CA ILE A 218 12.53 26.25 19.27
C ILE A 218 11.75 25.91 18.00
N GLU A 219 11.32 26.93 17.25
CA GLU A 219 10.73 26.70 15.93
C GLU A 219 11.83 26.22 14.97
N VAL A 220 11.72 24.97 14.54
CA VAL A 220 12.71 24.31 13.68
C VAL A 220 12.23 24.10 12.27
N GLY A 221 10.92 24.26 11.99
CA GLY A 221 10.41 24.19 10.63
C GLY A 221 8.97 24.60 10.49
N THR A 222 8.59 25.04 9.29
CA THR A 222 7.25 25.53 8.97
C THR A 222 6.73 24.92 7.66
N GLY A 223 5.41 24.83 7.51
CA GLY A 223 4.81 24.31 6.29
C GLY A 223 3.31 24.58 6.16
N CYS A 224 2.83 24.67 4.92
CA CYS A 224 1.44 24.91 4.60
C CYS A 224 0.83 23.84 3.68
N GLY A 225 -0.45 23.50 3.84
CA GLY A 225 -1.10 22.48 3.03
C GLY A 225 -2.63 22.58 3.04
N LEU A 226 -3.29 21.87 2.13
CA LEU A 226 -4.75 21.91 1.95
C LEU A 226 -5.51 21.21 3.10
N ASN A 227 -4.78 20.46 3.93
CA ASN A 227 -5.28 19.86 5.14
C ASN A 227 -4.17 19.83 6.20
N LYS A 228 -4.56 19.65 7.47
CA LYS A 228 -3.63 19.59 8.62
C LYS A 228 -2.54 18.52 8.47
N LYS A 229 -2.84 17.40 7.82
CA LYS A 229 -1.88 16.30 7.63
C LYS A 229 -0.78 16.72 6.65
N GLU A 230 -1.15 17.37 5.55
CA GLU A 230 -0.23 17.86 4.54
C GLU A 230 0.64 19.01 5.06
N SER A 231 0.05 19.97 5.78
CA SER A 231 0.81 21.08 6.39
C SER A 231 1.87 20.56 7.37
N GLN A 232 1.50 19.59 8.21
CA GLN A 232 2.43 18.92 9.15
C GLN A 232 3.56 18.17 8.43
N GLN A 233 3.28 17.51 7.30
CA GLN A 233 4.34 16.84 6.52
C GLN A 233 5.35 17.83 5.96
N LYS A 234 4.87 18.93 5.38
CA LYS A 234 5.74 19.96 4.82
C LYS A 234 6.56 20.66 5.92
N ALA A 235 5.95 20.92 7.07
CA ALA A 235 6.64 21.47 8.23
C ALA A 235 7.74 20.53 8.75
N ALA A 236 7.44 19.22 8.84
CA ALA A 236 8.43 18.23 9.22
C ALA A 236 9.57 18.09 8.21
N ARG A 237 9.28 18.27 6.91
CA ARG A 237 10.29 18.25 5.85
C ARG A 237 11.27 19.41 6.00
N ASP A 238 10.74 20.61 6.22
CA ASP A 238 11.55 21.81 6.47
C ASP A 238 12.42 21.64 7.72
N ALA A 239 11.83 21.14 8.81
CA ALA A 239 12.56 20.85 10.05
C ALA A 239 13.70 19.84 9.86
N LEU A 240 13.46 18.72 9.17
CA LEU A 240 14.50 17.74 8.86
C LEU A 240 15.62 18.30 7.98
N HIS A 241 15.36 19.33 7.18
CA HIS A 241 16.37 20.01 6.40
C HIS A 241 17.20 20.97 7.28
N LYS A 242 16.53 21.79 8.12
CA LYS A 242 17.17 22.75 9.03
C LYS A 242 18.03 22.06 10.10
N ILE A 243 17.57 20.93 10.66
CA ILE A 243 18.32 20.15 11.67
C ILE A 243 19.67 19.64 11.15
N LYS A 244 19.83 19.45 9.83
CA LYS A 244 21.13 19.06 9.25
C LYS A 244 22.16 20.19 9.27
N LYS A 245 21.74 21.44 9.48
CA LYS A 245 22.65 22.59 9.64
C LYS A 245 23.22 22.61 11.07
N LYS A 246 24.53 22.86 11.20
CA LYS A 246 25.23 22.84 12.50
C LYS A 246 24.61 23.78 13.53
N GLU A 247 24.22 24.99 13.13
CA GLU A 247 23.68 26.02 14.02
C GLU A 247 22.39 25.58 14.72
N THR A 248 21.42 25.05 13.95
CA THR A 248 20.15 24.58 14.48
C THR A 248 20.34 23.38 15.42
N GLY A 249 21.26 22.47 15.10
CA GLY A 249 21.58 21.33 15.96
C GLY A 249 22.19 21.73 17.31
N ILE A 250 23.07 22.74 17.32
CA ILE A 250 23.66 23.28 18.55
C ILE A 250 22.58 23.92 19.42
N LEU A 251 21.72 24.77 18.83
CA LEU A 251 20.67 25.48 19.56
C LEU A 251 19.68 24.52 20.24
N ILE A 252 19.26 23.46 19.53
CA ILE A 252 18.39 22.41 20.10
C ILE A 252 19.06 21.73 21.29
N ASN A 253 20.34 21.37 21.16
CA ASN A 253 21.06 20.67 22.23
C ASN A 253 21.25 21.56 23.47
N THR A 254 21.49 22.86 23.28
CA THR A 254 21.55 23.83 24.39
C THR A 254 20.23 23.88 25.13
N LYS A 255 19.10 24.02 24.42
CA LYS A 255 17.77 24.03 25.06
C LYS A 255 17.39 22.72 25.73
N TYR A 256 17.81 21.59 25.16
CA TYR A 256 17.65 20.29 25.80
C TYR A 256 18.36 20.25 27.16
N LYS A 257 19.63 20.70 27.23
CA LYS A 257 20.38 20.74 28.50
C LYS A 257 19.72 21.65 29.54
N GLU A 258 19.31 22.85 29.13
CA GLU A 258 18.59 23.79 30.01
C GLU A 258 17.32 23.14 30.60
N ARG A 259 16.54 22.41 29.80
CA ARG A 259 15.35 21.71 30.27
C ARG A 259 15.68 20.63 31.30
N ILE A 260 16.68 19.78 31.03
CA ILE A 260 17.09 18.71 31.95
C ILE A 260 17.63 19.29 33.26
N GLU A 261 18.40 20.39 33.22
CA GLU A 261 18.90 21.07 34.41
C GLU A 261 17.77 21.63 35.28
N LEU A 262 16.74 22.22 34.67
CA LEU A 262 15.54 22.70 35.36
C LEU A 262 14.73 21.55 35.97
N GLU A 263 14.57 20.44 35.26
CA GLU A 263 13.88 19.24 35.75
C GLU A 263 14.60 18.69 37.01
N ASN A 264 15.93 18.55 36.96
CA ASN A 264 16.74 18.08 38.10
C ASN A 264 16.71 19.03 39.32
N HIS A 265 16.70 20.34 39.11
CA HIS A 265 16.58 21.33 40.20
C HIS A 265 15.18 21.34 40.82
N SER A 266 14.15 21.02 40.04
CA SER A 266 12.77 20.96 40.51
C SER A 266 12.50 19.72 41.38
N GLU A 267 13.18 18.62 41.10
CA GLU A 267 13.11 17.39 41.91
C GLU A 267 13.91 17.52 43.22
N SER A 268 15.06 18.20 43.18
CA SER A 268 15.90 18.43 44.37
C SER A 268 15.26 19.36 45.41
N LYS A 269 14.25 20.16 45.02
CA LYS A 269 13.47 21.04 45.93
C LYS A 269 12.21 20.38 46.50
N LYS A 270 11.88 19.15 46.07
CA LYS A 270 10.72 18.38 46.53
C LYS A 270 11.08 17.29 47.55
N LEU A 271 12.37 17.07 47.78
CA LEU A 271 12.95 16.24 48.86
C LEU A 271 13.28 17.13 50.06
#